data_AF-A0A1G9M469-F1
#
_entry.id   AF-A0A1G9M469-F1
#
_cell.length_a   1.000
_cell.length_b   1.000
_cell.length_c   1.000
_cell.angle_alpha   90.00
_cell.angle_beta   90.00
_cell.angle_gamma   90.00
#
_symmetry.space_group_name_H-M   'P 1'
#
loop_
_entity.id
_entity.type
_entity.pdbx_description
1 polymer ?
#
loop_
_entity_poly.entity_id
_entity_poly.type
_entity_poly.pdbx_seq_one_letter_code
_entity_poly.pdbx_strand_id
1 'polypeptide(L)'
;MWERGNMRILFFLFFLLIAPYAVAGKFSDYVGTYWPYDSGQCGTTILFGKSHPDLKLNGVCIPASAVIDTKRKKLIPLAIAEMKNPQRLDEMIQIMMARSLPTEAYRVEIEDYTDDIFVLVDGSVLKKTDYGYVGYLGFQEDAILFQDGNDWNLCVDGDMFEVELLSEGSAYYGRDSIDGKSAGEIESLDICG
;
A
#
# COMPACT_ATOMS: atom_id res chain seq x y z
N MET A 1 -3.95 -22.05 -67.47
CA MET A 1 -4.14 -22.93 -66.30
C MET A 1 -2.93 -22.74 -65.41
N TRP A 2 -2.93 -21.67 -64.60
CA TRP A 2 -1.77 -21.22 -63.81
C TRP A 2 -2.24 -20.97 -62.37
N GLU A 3 -1.68 -21.78 -61.48
CA GLU A 3 -1.30 -21.56 -60.08
C GLU A 3 -2.21 -20.68 -59.18
N ARG A 4 -3.23 -21.34 -58.61
CA ARG A 4 -4.06 -20.86 -57.50
C ARG A 4 -3.42 -21.14 -56.10
N GLY A 5 -2.08 -21.30 -56.04
CA GLY A 5 -1.38 -21.88 -54.89
C GLY A 5 -0.80 -20.90 -53.85
N ASN A 6 -0.51 -19.65 -54.22
CA ASN A 6 0.31 -18.76 -53.37
C ASN A 6 -0.46 -17.80 -52.44
N MET A 7 -1.80 -17.74 -52.52
CA MET A 7 -2.58 -16.75 -51.77
C MET A 7 -2.87 -17.15 -50.30
N ARG A 8 -2.69 -18.43 -49.94
CA ARG A 8 -2.91 -18.92 -48.57
C ARG A 8 -1.73 -18.67 -47.62
N ILE A 9 -0.51 -18.56 -48.14
CA ILE A 9 0.70 -18.34 -47.32
C ILE A 9 0.80 -16.86 -46.88
N LEU A 10 0.35 -15.92 -47.71
CA LEU A 10 0.35 -14.49 -47.34
C LEU A 10 -0.64 -14.15 -46.21
N PHE A 11 -1.76 -14.87 -46.09
CA PHE A 11 -2.75 -14.63 -45.03
C PHE A 11 -2.25 -15.06 -43.64
N PHE A 12 -1.38 -16.07 -43.56
CA PHE A 12 -0.81 -16.54 -42.29
C PHE A 12 0.26 -15.60 -41.73
N LEU A 13 1.02 -14.90 -42.59
CA LEU A 13 2.04 -13.93 -42.14
C LEU A 13 1.44 -12.63 -41.59
N PHE A 14 0.25 -12.23 -42.05
CA PHE A 14 -0.39 -11.00 -41.57
C PHE A 14 -0.95 -11.14 -40.14
N PHE A 15 -1.35 -12.35 -39.71
CA PHE A 15 -1.86 -12.58 -38.35
C PHE A 15 -0.78 -12.53 -37.26
N LEU A 16 0.49 -12.78 -37.60
CA LEU A 16 1.61 -12.70 -36.65
C LEU A 16 2.08 -11.27 -36.37
N LEU A 17 1.73 -10.29 -37.22
CA LEU A 17 2.07 -8.87 -37.03
C LEU A 17 1.09 -8.12 -36.11
N ILE A 18 -0.03 -8.76 -35.75
CA ILE A 18 -1.03 -8.21 -34.82
C ILE A 18 -1.00 -8.97 -33.49
N ALA A 19 0.05 -9.76 -33.23
CA ALA A 19 0.26 -10.28 -31.89
C ALA A 19 0.40 -9.07 -30.97
N PRO A 20 -0.49 -8.87 -29.98
CA PRO A 20 -0.31 -7.83 -29.01
C PRO A 20 1.05 -8.08 -28.38
N TYR A 21 1.94 -7.07 -28.46
CA TYR A 21 3.21 -7.12 -27.76
C TYR A 21 2.90 -7.59 -26.35
N ALA A 22 3.50 -8.72 -25.94
CA ALA A 22 3.50 -9.11 -24.54
C ALA A 22 4.31 -8.02 -23.84
N VAL A 23 3.63 -6.96 -23.43
CA VAL A 23 4.21 -5.90 -22.60
C VAL A 23 4.44 -6.58 -21.26
N ALA A 24 5.64 -7.12 -21.09
CA ALA A 24 6.10 -7.53 -19.78
C ALA A 24 6.04 -6.29 -18.88
N GLY A 25 5.39 -6.46 -17.74
CA GLY A 25 5.11 -5.37 -16.84
C GLY A 25 6.40 -4.88 -16.19
N LYS A 26 6.70 -3.57 -16.26
CA LYS A 26 7.93 -2.99 -15.71
C LYS A 26 8.07 -3.26 -14.21
N PHE A 27 6.97 -3.12 -13.46
CA PHE A 27 6.97 -3.34 -12.02
C PHE A 27 6.99 -4.83 -11.70
N SER A 28 6.21 -5.61 -12.45
CA SER A 28 6.11 -7.05 -12.33
C SER A 28 7.45 -7.73 -12.55
N ASP A 29 8.20 -7.31 -13.58
CA ASP A 29 9.54 -7.82 -13.88
C ASP A 29 10.55 -7.43 -12.80
N TYR A 30 10.48 -6.19 -12.31
CA TYR A 30 11.40 -5.71 -11.28
C TYR A 30 11.20 -6.42 -9.93
N VAL A 31 9.94 -6.62 -9.53
CA VAL A 31 9.58 -7.34 -8.30
C VAL A 31 9.76 -8.85 -8.50
N GLY A 32 9.55 -9.35 -9.71
CA GLY A 32 9.57 -10.77 -10.07
C GLY A 32 8.21 -11.46 -9.87
N THR A 33 7.10 -10.73 -9.98
CA THR A 33 5.76 -11.29 -9.78
C THR A 33 5.33 -12.17 -10.94
N TYR A 34 4.51 -13.18 -10.64
CA TYR A 34 4.04 -14.14 -11.64
C TYR A 34 2.66 -14.69 -11.28
N TRP A 35 1.95 -15.24 -12.28
CA TRP A 35 0.68 -15.92 -12.04
C TRP A 35 0.93 -17.29 -11.39
N PRO A 36 0.08 -17.73 -10.45
CA PRO A 36 0.20 -19.07 -9.89
C PRO A 36 0.11 -20.12 -10.99
N TYR A 37 0.71 -21.29 -10.75
CA TYR A 37 0.57 -22.45 -11.64
C TYR A 37 -0.90 -22.86 -11.77
N ASP A 38 -1.24 -23.73 -12.72
CA ASP A 38 -2.61 -24.22 -12.92
C ASP A 38 -3.24 -24.85 -11.66
N SER A 39 -2.41 -25.32 -10.73
CA SER A 39 -2.82 -25.81 -9.41
C SER A 39 -3.24 -24.70 -8.43
N GLY A 40 -3.09 -23.44 -8.81
CA GLY A 40 -3.30 -22.26 -7.97
C GLY A 40 -2.17 -22.01 -6.96
N GLN A 41 -1.10 -22.81 -6.97
CA GLN A 41 0.03 -22.73 -6.04
C GLN A 41 1.11 -21.77 -6.56
N CYS A 42 1.75 -21.07 -5.63
CA CYS A 42 2.97 -20.33 -5.90
C CYS A 42 4.19 -21.25 -5.72
N GLY A 43 5.29 -20.91 -6.38
CA GLY A 43 6.57 -21.58 -6.27
C GLY A 43 7.30 -21.25 -4.97
N THR A 44 8.61 -21.44 -5.01
CA THR A 44 9.50 -21.16 -3.87
C THR A 44 10.73 -20.41 -4.33
N THR A 45 11.17 -19.44 -3.54
CA THR A 45 12.43 -18.73 -3.73
C THR A 45 13.51 -19.29 -2.81
N ILE A 46 14.72 -19.49 -3.32
CA ILE A 46 15.87 -19.91 -2.51
C ILE A 46 16.56 -18.67 -1.91
N LEU A 47 16.61 -18.58 -0.59
CA LEU A 47 17.30 -17.54 0.16
C LEU A 47 18.26 -18.18 1.16
N PHE A 48 19.52 -17.73 1.17
CA PHE A 48 20.54 -18.24 2.09
C PHE A 48 20.66 -19.79 2.08
N GLY A 49 20.49 -20.41 0.92
CA GLY A 49 20.53 -21.86 0.74
C GLY A 49 19.30 -22.64 1.23
N LYS A 50 18.24 -21.95 1.67
CA LYS A 50 16.97 -22.54 2.10
C LYS A 50 15.85 -22.17 1.13
N SER A 51 14.90 -23.08 0.93
CA SER A 51 13.70 -22.82 0.14
C SER A 51 12.64 -22.13 1.01
N HIS A 52 12.09 -21.03 0.52
CA HIS A 52 11.02 -20.27 1.14
C HIS A 52 9.81 -20.22 0.21
N PRO A 53 8.59 -20.46 0.70
CA PRO A 53 7.39 -20.36 -0.13
C PRO A 53 7.18 -18.92 -0.58
N ASP A 54 6.80 -18.76 -1.85
CA ASP A 54 6.41 -17.46 -2.38
C ASP A 54 5.01 -17.09 -1.87
N LEU A 55 4.78 -15.80 -1.67
CA LEU A 55 3.56 -15.29 -1.07
C LEU A 55 2.49 -15.08 -2.15
N LYS A 56 1.28 -15.59 -1.92
CA LYS A 56 0.13 -15.33 -2.79
C LYS A 56 -0.64 -14.12 -2.29
N LEU A 57 -0.56 -13.00 -3.01
CA LEU A 57 -1.31 -11.78 -2.70
C LEU A 57 -2.25 -11.44 -3.84
N ASN A 58 -3.54 -11.29 -3.54
CA ASN A 58 -4.57 -10.92 -4.52
C ASN A 58 -4.61 -11.78 -5.79
N GLY A 59 -4.16 -13.04 -5.71
CA GLY A 59 -4.09 -13.97 -6.83
C GLY A 59 -2.80 -13.93 -7.65
N VAL A 60 -1.83 -13.11 -7.25
CA VAL A 60 -0.49 -13.00 -7.85
C VAL A 60 0.55 -13.60 -6.88
N CYS A 61 1.54 -14.29 -7.41
CA CYS A 61 2.66 -14.84 -6.63
C CYS A 61 3.80 -13.83 -6.54
N ILE A 62 4.29 -13.63 -5.32
CA ILE A 62 5.37 -12.69 -4.98
C ILE A 62 6.55 -13.49 -4.42
N PRO A 63 7.74 -13.41 -5.06
CA PRO A 63 8.94 -14.08 -4.56
C PRO A 63 9.27 -13.68 -3.13
N ALA A 64 9.65 -14.64 -2.28
CA ALA A 64 10.06 -14.34 -0.90
C ALA A 64 11.20 -13.31 -0.84
N SER A 65 12.10 -13.31 -1.84
CA SER A 65 13.17 -12.29 -1.97
C SER A 65 12.64 -10.86 -2.08
N ALA A 66 11.52 -10.67 -2.78
CA ALA A 66 10.93 -9.35 -2.99
C ALA A 66 10.21 -8.83 -1.74
N VAL A 67 9.71 -9.73 -0.89
CA VAL A 67 9.08 -9.38 0.38
C VAL A 67 10.11 -8.88 1.40
N ILE A 68 11.32 -9.42 1.38
CA ILE A 68 12.40 -9.04 2.31
C ILE A 68 13.17 -7.81 1.81
N ASP A 69 13.30 -7.62 0.50
CA ASP A 69 13.93 -6.43 -0.07
C ASP A 69 13.01 -5.21 0.05
N THR A 70 13.39 -4.21 0.87
CA THR A 70 12.55 -3.03 1.14
C THR A 70 12.18 -2.24 -0.12
N LYS A 71 13.06 -2.20 -1.14
CA LYS A 71 12.80 -1.44 -2.37
C LYS A 71 11.77 -2.16 -3.24
N ARG A 72 11.91 -3.48 -3.40
CA ARG A 72 10.95 -4.31 -4.14
C ARG A 72 9.63 -4.42 -3.40
N LYS A 73 9.66 -4.57 -2.07
CA LYS A 73 8.47 -4.66 -1.22
C LYS A 73 7.53 -3.48 -1.44
N LYS A 74 8.08 -2.26 -1.49
CA LYS A 74 7.31 -1.03 -1.77
C LYS A 74 6.63 -1.02 -3.14
N LEU A 75 7.09 -1.81 -4.11
CA LEU A 75 6.55 -1.85 -5.47
C LEU A 75 5.59 -3.02 -5.71
N ILE A 76 5.40 -3.92 -4.73
CA ILE A 76 4.48 -5.05 -4.83
C ILE A 76 3.06 -4.60 -5.23
N PRO A 77 2.47 -3.54 -4.65
CA PRO A 77 1.13 -3.10 -5.06
C PRO A 77 1.05 -2.71 -6.53
N LEU A 78 2.07 -2.01 -7.06
CA LEU A 78 2.15 -1.64 -8.48
C LEU A 78 2.31 -2.85 -9.38
N ALA A 79 3.15 -3.81 -9.00
CA ALA A 79 3.32 -5.06 -9.73
C ALA A 79 1.99 -5.85 -9.81
N ILE A 80 1.27 -5.97 -8.69
CA ILE A 80 -0.05 -6.63 -8.68
C ILE A 80 -1.06 -5.85 -9.55
N ALA A 81 -1.10 -4.52 -9.44
CA ALA A 81 -1.99 -3.69 -10.25
C ALA A 81 -1.70 -3.84 -11.74
N GLU A 82 -0.43 -3.79 -12.13
CA GLU A 82 0.03 -3.98 -13.51
C GLU A 82 -0.38 -5.35 -14.07
N MET A 83 -0.26 -6.42 -13.28
CA MET A 83 -0.68 -7.76 -13.70
C MET A 83 -2.20 -7.90 -13.82
N LYS A 84 -2.97 -7.39 -12.84
CA LYS A 84 -4.41 -7.64 -12.76
C LYS A 84 -5.26 -6.65 -13.56
N ASN A 85 -4.87 -5.39 -13.59
CA ASN A 85 -5.61 -4.30 -14.17
C ASN A 85 -4.65 -3.20 -14.67
N PRO A 86 -3.92 -3.46 -15.77
CA PRO A 86 -2.92 -2.53 -16.29
C PRO A 86 -3.52 -1.16 -16.65
N GLN A 87 -4.83 -1.08 -16.94
CA GLN A 87 -5.51 0.19 -17.23
C GLN A 87 -5.57 1.13 -16.02
N ARG A 88 -5.50 0.60 -14.79
CA ARG A 88 -5.49 1.38 -13.54
C ARG A 88 -4.09 1.59 -12.96
N LEU A 89 -3.04 1.15 -13.66
CA LEU A 89 -1.69 1.25 -13.15
C LEU A 89 -1.29 2.71 -12.91
N ASP A 90 -1.60 3.61 -13.83
CA ASP A 90 -1.26 5.03 -13.71
C ASP A 90 -1.94 5.68 -12.50
N GLU A 91 -3.23 5.39 -12.27
CA GLU A 91 -3.96 5.84 -11.08
C GLU A 91 -3.28 5.36 -9.80
N MET A 92 -2.88 4.08 -9.75
CA MET A 92 -2.19 3.52 -8.60
C MET A 92 -0.81 4.15 -8.38
N ILE A 93 -0.06 4.44 -9.46
CA ILE A 93 1.22 5.15 -9.37
C ILE A 93 1.01 6.52 -8.74
N GLN A 94 0.00 7.27 -9.19
CA GLN A 94 -0.30 8.60 -8.61
C GLN A 94 -0.66 8.51 -7.14
N ILE A 95 -1.47 7.53 -6.73
CA ILE A 95 -1.82 7.31 -5.32
C ILE A 95 -0.56 7.01 -4.50
N MET A 96 0.31 6.10 -4.96
CA MET A 96 1.54 5.78 -4.24
C MET A 96 2.53 6.95 -4.20
N MET A 97 2.59 7.76 -5.25
CA MET A 97 3.40 8.97 -5.28
C MET A 97 2.87 10.00 -4.28
N ALA A 98 1.56 10.23 -4.24
CA ALA A 98 0.95 11.13 -3.26
C ALA A 98 1.27 10.70 -1.82
N ARG A 99 1.14 9.40 -1.52
CA ARG A 99 1.49 8.82 -0.20
C ARG A 99 2.99 8.88 0.14
N SER A 100 3.86 9.20 -0.82
CA SER A 100 5.30 9.34 -0.61
C SER A 100 5.74 10.78 -0.33
N LEU A 101 4.83 11.74 -0.52
CA LEU A 101 5.10 13.13 -0.19
C LEU A 101 5.04 13.32 1.34
N PRO A 102 5.80 14.28 1.89
CA PRO A 102 5.65 14.69 3.26
C PRO A 102 4.19 15.05 3.55
N THR A 103 3.69 14.60 4.69
CA THR A 103 2.33 14.90 5.14
C THR A 103 2.34 15.70 6.43
N GLU A 104 1.20 16.30 6.74
CA GLU A 104 0.97 16.97 8.01
C GLU A 104 0.83 15.91 9.12
N ALA A 105 1.63 16.06 10.19
CA ALA A 105 1.69 15.09 11.25
C ALA A 105 2.13 15.72 12.57
N TYR A 106 1.57 15.24 13.68
CA TYR A 106 1.79 15.75 15.03
C TYR A 106 1.90 14.60 16.01
N ARG A 107 2.87 14.68 16.94
CA ARG A 107 2.77 13.92 18.19
C ARG A 107 1.76 14.60 19.08
N VAL A 108 0.87 13.81 19.64
CA VAL A 108 -0.21 14.21 20.53
C VAL A 108 -0.30 13.23 21.69
N GLU A 109 -0.97 13.63 22.77
CA GLU A 109 -1.24 12.75 23.91
C GLU A 109 -2.76 12.61 24.10
N ILE A 110 -3.23 11.39 24.37
CA ILE A 110 -4.64 11.11 24.65
C ILE A 110 -4.93 11.37 26.13
N GLU A 111 -5.79 12.35 26.41
CA GLU A 111 -6.27 12.62 27.78
C GLU A 111 -7.37 11.63 28.19
N ASP A 112 -8.33 11.40 27.29
CA ASP A 112 -9.48 10.53 27.54
C ASP A 112 -9.99 9.90 26.23
N TYR A 113 -10.65 8.75 26.35
CA TYR A 113 -11.33 8.08 25.25
C TYR A 113 -12.64 7.46 25.73
N THR A 114 -13.73 7.83 25.08
CA THR A 114 -15.07 7.26 25.35
C THR A 114 -15.81 7.01 24.04
N ASP A 115 -16.29 5.77 23.88
CA ASP A 115 -17.01 5.27 22.70
C ASP A 115 -16.22 5.38 21.38
N ASP A 116 -16.30 6.52 20.70
CA ASP A 116 -15.58 6.81 19.45
C ASP A 116 -14.91 8.19 19.50
N ILE A 117 -14.82 8.79 20.69
CA ILE A 117 -14.32 10.15 20.87
C ILE A 117 -13.02 10.11 21.63
N PHE A 118 -11.96 10.63 21.01
CA PHE A 118 -10.69 10.89 21.66
C PHE A 118 -10.63 12.35 22.08
N VAL A 119 -10.25 12.59 23.33
CA VAL A 119 -9.92 13.91 23.84
C VAL A 119 -8.41 13.97 24.01
N LEU A 120 -7.78 14.94 23.36
CA LEU A 120 -6.34 15.17 23.42
C LEU A 120 -6.01 16.12 24.58
N VAL A 121 -4.80 16.02 25.12
CA VAL A 121 -4.31 16.86 26.24
C VAL A 121 -4.31 18.36 25.89
N ASP A 122 -4.19 18.72 24.61
CA ASP A 122 -4.28 20.11 24.14
C ASP A 122 -5.72 20.65 24.05
N GLY A 123 -6.71 19.79 24.39
CA GLY A 123 -8.14 20.06 24.35
C GLY A 123 -8.80 19.78 22.99
N SER A 124 -8.08 19.25 22.00
CA SER A 124 -8.71 18.83 20.74
C SER A 124 -9.58 17.60 20.92
N VAL A 125 -10.62 17.52 20.10
CA VAL A 125 -11.56 16.41 20.11
C VAL A 125 -11.58 15.76 18.74
N LEU A 126 -11.26 14.47 18.70
CA LEU A 126 -11.26 13.65 17.50
C LEU A 126 -12.38 12.62 17.60
N LYS A 127 -13.01 12.31 16.48
CA LYS A 127 -14.01 11.25 16.39
C LYS A 127 -13.55 10.16 15.45
N LYS A 128 -13.52 8.93 15.92
CA LYS A 128 -13.28 7.74 15.11
C LYS A 128 -14.40 7.55 14.08
N THR A 129 -14.03 7.36 12.83
CA THR A 129 -15.00 7.20 11.71
C THR A 129 -15.06 5.76 11.20
N ASP A 130 -14.04 4.96 11.49
CA ASP A 130 -13.93 3.58 11.03
C ASP A 130 -14.53 2.54 12.00
N TYR A 131 -14.58 1.29 11.52
CA TYR A 131 -14.96 0.14 12.34
C TYR A 131 -13.70 -0.49 12.94
N GLY A 132 -13.59 -0.45 14.27
CA GLY A 132 -12.43 -0.97 15.00
C GLY A 132 -12.63 -0.82 16.48
N TYR A 133 -12.20 -1.81 17.26
CA TYR A 133 -12.22 -1.71 18.72
C TYR A 133 -10.93 -1.03 19.16
N VAL A 134 -11.04 0.09 19.88
CA VAL A 134 -9.91 0.70 20.54
C VAL A 134 -9.67 -0.07 21.84
N GLY A 135 -8.43 -0.51 22.03
CA GLY A 135 -7.99 -1.20 23.24
C GLY A 135 -8.15 -0.35 24.50
N TYR A 136 -7.68 -0.90 25.63
CA TYR A 136 -7.54 -0.09 26.83
C TYR A 136 -6.41 0.93 26.60
N LEU A 137 -6.72 2.21 26.62
CA LEU A 137 -5.73 3.28 26.55
C LEU A 137 -5.27 3.68 27.95
N GLY A 138 -3.96 3.85 28.12
CA GLY A 138 -3.38 4.39 29.34
C GLY A 138 -3.75 5.85 29.56
N PHE A 139 -3.47 6.35 30.76
CA PHE A 139 -3.57 7.78 31.04
C PHE A 139 -2.44 8.52 30.31
N GLN A 140 -2.76 9.54 29.51
CA GLN A 140 -1.80 10.31 28.71
C GLN A 140 -0.98 9.42 27.76
N GLU A 141 -1.69 8.59 26.98
CA GLU A 141 -1.06 7.71 26.01
C GLU A 141 -0.48 8.51 24.83
N ASP A 142 0.75 8.21 24.43
CA ASP A 142 1.40 8.81 23.28
C ASP A 142 0.70 8.39 21.98
N ALA A 143 0.43 9.35 21.11
CA ALA A 143 -0.22 9.12 19.83
C ALA A 143 0.37 10.00 18.71
N ILE A 144 0.08 9.61 17.47
CA ILE A 144 0.43 10.40 16.29
C ILE A 144 -0.83 10.68 15.48
N LEU A 145 -1.16 11.97 15.32
CA LEU A 145 -2.21 12.43 14.43
C LEU A 145 -1.57 12.87 13.11
N PHE A 146 -1.98 12.31 11.98
CA PHE A 146 -1.42 12.64 10.67
C PHE A 146 -2.45 12.58 9.56
N GLN A 147 -2.17 13.27 8.45
CA GLN A 147 -3.03 13.27 7.28
C GLN A 147 -2.54 12.20 6.27
N ASP A 148 -3.47 11.44 5.69
CA ASP A 148 -3.21 10.61 4.51
C ASP A 148 -4.21 10.97 3.41
N GLY A 149 -3.73 11.70 2.40
CA GLY A 149 -4.62 12.28 1.40
C GLY A 149 -5.51 13.38 2.02
N ASN A 150 -6.81 13.13 2.09
CA ASN A 150 -7.78 14.05 2.71
C ASN A 150 -8.24 13.61 4.09
N ASP A 151 -7.84 12.42 4.52
CA ASP A 151 -8.36 11.77 5.72
C ASP A 151 -7.35 11.94 6.85
N TRP A 152 -7.84 12.18 8.06
CA TRP A 152 -7.02 12.23 9.26
C TRP A 152 -6.96 10.84 9.89
N ASN A 153 -5.76 10.46 10.34
CA ASN A 153 -5.50 9.18 10.98
C ASN A 153 -4.83 9.40 12.32
N LEU A 154 -5.20 8.61 13.31
CA LEU A 154 -4.64 8.59 14.65
C LEU A 154 -3.99 7.22 14.90
N CYS A 155 -2.67 7.20 15.07
CA CYS A 155 -1.97 6.04 15.62
C CYS A 155 -1.91 6.13 17.15
N VAL A 156 -2.30 5.08 17.84
CA VAL A 156 -2.16 4.95 19.30
C VAL A 156 -2.09 3.48 19.68
N ASP A 157 -1.21 3.14 20.61
CA ASP A 157 -0.99 1.76 21.11
C ASP A 157 -0.77 0.70 19.99
N GLY A 158 -0.08 1.09 18.91
CA GLY A 158 0.21 0.19 17.79
C GLY A 158 -0.96 -0.07 16.84
N ASP A 159 -2.11 0.56 17.08
CA ASP A 159 -3.27 0.55 16.19
C ASP A 159 -3.41 1.90 15.48
N MET A 160 -4.10 1.90 14.33
CA MET A 160 -4.36 3.07 13.52
C MET A 160 -5.85 3.20 13.25
N PHE A 161 -6.39 4.40 13.46
CA PHE A 161 -7.80 4.71 13.33
C PHE A 161 -8.02 5.91 12.42
N GLU A 162 -9.00 5.83 11.51
CA GLU A 162 -9.48 6.99 10.78
C GLU A 162 -10.30 7.89 11.70
N VAL A 163 -10.01 9.20 11.70
CA VAL A 163 -10.63 10.18 12.61
C VAL A 163 -11.07 11.45 11.89
N GLU A 164 -12.06 12.12 12.46
CA GLU A 164 -12.50 13.46 12.10
C GLU A 164 -12.19 14.43 13.25
N LEU A 165 -11.58 15.58 12.94
CA LEU A 165 -11.34 16.64 13.92
C LEU A 165 -12.64 17.41 14.19
N LEU A 166 -13.26 17.17 15.34
CA LEU A 166 -14.52 17.84 15.73
C LEU A 166 -14.29 19.24 16.32
N SER A 167 -13.19 19.41 17.05
CA SER A 167 -12.82 20.69 17.65
C SER A 167 -11.31 20.81 17.75
N GLU A 168 -10.81 21.99 17.40
CA GLU A 168 -9.44 22.39 17.69
C GLU A 168 -9.33 22.82 19.16
N GLY A 169 -8.29 22.31 19.84
CA GLY A 169 -7.91 22.76 21.16
C GLY A 169 -7.39 24.19 21.14
N SER A 170 -7.58 24.92 22.25
CA SER A 170 -7.08 26.30 22.39
C SER A 170 -5.61 26.38 22.79
N ALA A 171 -5.00 25.26 23.19
CA ALA A 171 -3.63 25.22 23.68
C ALA A 171 -2.67 24.79 22.57
N TYR A 172 -1.75 25.70 22.19
CA TYR A 172 -0.61 25.38 21.31
C TYR A 172 0.43 24.45 21.97
N TYR A 173 0.29 24.17 23.27
CA TYR A 173 1.18 23.32 24.04
C TYR A 173 0.62 21.90 24.03
N GLY A 174 1.25 20.99 23.27
CA GLY A 174 0.82 19.59 23.17
C GLY A 174 0.89 18.98 21.78
N ARG A 175 1.25 19.76 20.75
CA ARG A 175 1.53 19.26 19.39
C ARG A 175 2.97 19.50 19.00
N ASP A 176 3.74 18.42 18.91
CA ASP A 176 5.05 18.46 18.27
C ASP A 176 4.92 18.02 16.81
N SER A 177 5.18 18.96 15.88
CA SER A 177 5.16 18.66 14.44
C SER A 177 6.18 17.56 14.10
N ILE A 178 5.77 16.62 13.26
CA ILE A 178 6.62 15.60 12.68
C ILE A 178 6.90 15.99 11.22
N ASP A 179 7.99 16.72 11.03
CA ASP A 179 8.29 17.29 9.71
C ASP A 179 8.93 16.28 8.75
N GLY A 180 8.58 16.38 7.47
CA GLY A 180 9.30 15.74 6.37
C GLY A 180 9.09 14.24 6.21
N LYS A 181 8.19 13.62 6.98
CA LYS A 181 7.81 12.21 6.84
C LYS A 181 6.55 12.06 6.00
N SER A 182 6.54 11.04 5.16
CA SER A 182 5.34 10.59 4.45
C SER A 182 4.43 9.76 5.34
N ALA A 183 3.14 9.62 4.96
CA ALA A 183 2.18 8.80 5.70
C ALA A 183 2.69 7.37 5.91
N GLY A 184 3.24 6.74 4.87
CA GLY A 184 3.81 5.39 4.99
C GLY A 184 5.08 5.30 5.84
N GLU A 185 5.81 6.40 6.06
CA GLU A 185 6.92 6.44 7.03
C GLU A 185 6.41 6.63 8.46
N ILE A 186 5.29 7.35 8.64
CA ILE A 186 4.63 7.51 9.94
C ILE A 186 4.01 6.19 10.39
N GLU A 187 3.30 5.48 9.51
CA GLU A 187 2.74 4.15 9.75
C GLU A 187 3.80 3.11 10.17
N SER A 188 5.08 3.35 9.89
CA SER A 188 6.18 2.46 10.27
C SER A 188 6.87 2.83 11.59
N LEU A 189 6.36 3.84 12.29
CA LEU A 189 6.84 4.21 13.62
C LEU A 189 6.21 3.28 14.66
N ASP A 190 6.97 2.95 15.71
CA ASP A 190 6.56 1.99 16.75
C ASP A 190 5.17 2.29 17.39
N ILE A 191 4.75 3.56 17.46
CA ILE A 191 3.43 3.98 17.96
C ILE A 191 2.28 3.50 17.06
N CYS A 192 2.56 3.22 15.79
CA CYS A 192 1.62 2.75 14.76
C CYS A 192 1.67 1.23 14.49
N GLY A 193 2.59 0.47 15.12
CA GLY A 193 2.76 -0.98 14.94
C GLY A 193 3.95 -1.39 14.06
#